data_AF-A0A0L1JSU2-F1
#
_entry.id   AF-A0A0L1JSU2-F1
#
_cell.length_a   1.000
_cell.length_b   1.000
_cell.length_c   1.000
_cell.angle_alpha   90.00
_cell.angle_beta   90.00
_cell.angle_gamma   90.00
#
_symmetry.space_group_name_H-M   'P 1'
#
loop_
_entity.id
_entity.type
_entity.pdbx_description
1 polymer ?
#
loop_
_entity_poly.entity_id
_entity_poly.type
_entity_poly.pdbx_seq_one_letter_code
_entity_poly.pdbx_strand_id
1 'polypeptide(L)'
;MANTFASFDKRLRQIDRKNRKLARGYRNKIMPNGLIQPKAVRRFHFPLKGFLLLVAGFFIFKAFMLASVGPVTYEDRLAVLGEGTAVEQGGAWMMQVDPVTAYIARFMGVVG
;
A
#
# COMPACT_ATOMS: atom_id res chain seq x y z
N MET A 1 -0.03 10.75 47.01
CA MET A 1 -1.21 11.36 46.36
C MET A 1 -1.14 11.41 44.83
N ALA A 2 0.02 11.70 44.19
CA ALA A 2 0.14 11.75 42.72
C ALA A 2 -0.18 10.43 41.97
N ASN A 3 0.12 9.28 42.58
CA ASN A 3 -0.11 7.96 41.97
C ASN A 3 -1.60 7.63 41.77
N THR A 4 -2.50 8.15 42.61
CA THR A 4 -3.94 7.91 42.50
C THR A 4 -4.52 8.59 41.26
N PHE A 5 -4.16 9.86 41.03
CA PHE A 5 -4.57 10.62 39.84
C PHE A 5 -4.03 9.99 38.54
N ALA A 6 -2.76 9.57 38.54
CA ALA A 6 -2.18 8.87 37.39
C ALA A 6 -2.92 7.55 37.07
N SER A 7 -3.34 6.80 38.09
CA SER A 7 -4.11 5.57 37.91
C SER A 7 -5.52 5.82 37.35
N PHE A 8 -6.15 6.92 37.78
CA PHE A 8 -7.45 7.36 37.30
C PHE A 8 -7.40 7.77 35.83
N ASP A 9 -6.44 8.62 35.46
CA ASP A 9 -6.24 9.06 34.06
C ASP A 9 -5.93 7.90 33.12
N LYS A 10 -5.21 6.89 33.60
CA LYS A 10 -4.94 5.67 32.83
C LYS A 10 -6.24 4.92 32.54
N ARG A 11 -7.14 4.78 33.52
CA ARG A 11 -8.44 4.14 33.35
C ARG A 11 -9.34 4.94 32.41
N LEU A 12 -9.38 6.26 32.57
CA LEU A 12 -10.16 7.15 31.70
C LEU A 12 -9.72 6.99 30.23
N ARG A 13 -8.41 6.98 29.97
CA ARG A 13 -7.85 6.73 28.63
C ARG A 13 -8.19 5.34 28.10
N GLN A 14 -8.24 4.31 28.94
CA GLN A 14 -8.62 2.96 28.52
C GLN A 14 -10.10 2.89 28.11
N ILE A 15 -10.98 3.53 28.87
CA ILE A 15 -12.43 3.60 28.58
C ILE A 15 -12.66 4.36 27.27
N ASP A 16 -12.05 5.53 27.10
CA ASP A 16 -12.16 6.32 25.86
C ASP A 16 -11.70 5.51 24.64
N ARG A 17 -10.52 4.87 24.73
CA ARG A 17 -10.01 4.00 23.66
C ARG A 17 -10.96 2.84 23.35
N LYS A 18 -11.61 2.24 24.37
CA LYS A 18 -12.58 1.15 24.18
C LYS A 18 -13.83 1.68 23.47
N ASN A 19 -14.39 2.81 23.91
CA ASN A 19 -15.57 3.43 23.33
C ASN A 19 -15.32 3.85 21.87
N ARG A 20 -14.19 4.50 21.58
CA ARG A 20 -13.80 4.88 20.21
C ARG A 20 -13.66 3.67 19.28
N LYS A 21 -13.17 2.53 19.78
CA LYS A 21 -13.08 1.29 19.00
C LYS A 21 -14.46 0.67 18.74
N LEU A 22 -15.33 0.66 19.75
CA LEU A 22 -16.70 0.15 19.62
C LEU A 22 -17.55 1.01 18.68
N ALA A 23 -17.39 2.34 18.73
CA ALA A 23 -18.08 3.29 17.84
C ALA A 23 -17.78 3.08 16.35
N ARG A 24 -16.61 2.52 16.00
CA ARG A 24 -16.22 2.20 14.60
C ARG A 24 -16.80 0.88 14.09
N GLY A 25 -17.52 0.15 14.93
CA GLY A 25 -18.12 -1.15 14.62
C GLY A 25 -17.76 -2.21 15.65
N TYR A 26 -18.77 -2.99 16.04
CA TYR A 26 -18.65 -4.08 17.01
C TYR A 26 -19.42 -5.31 16.52
N ARG A 27 -19.04 -6.47 17.04
CA ARG A 27 -19.81 -7.71 16.93
C ARG A 27 -20.26 -8.10 18.33
N ASN A 28 -21.51 -8.53 18.44
CA ASN A 28 -22.04 -9.07 19.68
C ASN A 28 -21.48 -10.48 19.87
N LYS A 29 -20.83 -10.71 21.01
CA LYS A 29 -20.44 -12.05 21.45
C LYS A 29 -21.28 -12.40 22.66
N ILE A 30 -21.99 -13.52 22.57
CA ILE A 30 -22.68 -14.10 23.73
C ILE A 30 -21.62 -14.84 24.55
N MET A 31 -21.53 -14.50 25.83
CA MET A 31 -20.66 -15.17 26.78
C MET A 31 -21.36 -16.42 27.35
N PRO A 32 -20.61 -17.39 27.90
CA PRO A 32 -21.21 -18.60 28.49
C PRO A 32 -22.19 -18.33 29.63
N ASN A 33 -22.10 -17.15 30.26
CA ASN A 33 -23.03 -16.69 31.31
C ASN A 33 -24.30 -16.01 30.75
N GLY A 34 -24.55 -16.09 29.44
CA GLY A 34 -25.74 -15.52 28.80
C GLY A 34 -25.69 -14.01 28.54
N LEU A 35 -24.62 -13.31 28.94
CA LEU A 35 -24.49 -11.87 28.71
C LEU A 35 -23.98 -11.56 27.30
N ILE A 36 -24.56 -10.53 26.69
CA ILE A 36 -24.13 -10.00 25.40
C ILE A 36 -23.05 -8.95 25.64
N GLN A 37 -21.83 -9.22 25.21
CA GLN A 37 -20.74 -8.25 25.28
C GLN A 37 -20.35 -7.76 23.88
N PRO A 38 -20.34 -6.44 23.62
CA PRO A 38 -19.90 -5.89 22.35
C PRO A 38 -18.36 -5.99 22.26
N LYS A 39 -17.87 -6.66 21.23
CA LYS A 39 -16.45 -6.79 20.92
C LYS A 39 -16.12 -5.97 19.68
N ALA A 40 -15.20 -5.03 19.79
CA ALA A 40 -14.79 -4.19 18.67
C ALA A 40 -14.28 -5.06 17.51
N VAL A 41 -14.71 -4.74 16.28
CA VAL A 41 -14.21 -5.43 15.09
C VAL A 41 -12.76 -4.99 14.84
N ARG A 42 -11.84 -5.95 14.81
CA ARG A 42 -10.44 -5.66 14.45
C ARG A 42 -10.40 -5.39 12.94
N ARG A 43 -10.32 -4.12 12.55
CA ARG A 43 -10.01 -3.76 11.16
C ARG A 43 -8.52 -3.98 10.93
N PHE A 44 -8.20 -4.84 9.97
CA PHE A 44 -6.83 -4.98 9.47
C PHE A 44 -6.46 -3.67 8.77
N HIS A 45 -5.41 -3.01 9.22
CA HIS A 45 -4.89 -1.82 8.55
C HIS A 45 -3.70 -2.29 7.73
N PHE A 46 -3.87 -2.37 6.41
CA PHE A 46 -2.78 -2.69 5.52
C PHE A 46 -1.74 -1.55 5.55
N PRO A 47 -0.45 -1.82 5.80
CA PRO A 47 0.57 -0.78 5.92
C PRO A 47 0.96 -0.26 4.52
N LEU A 48 0.08 0.54 3.91
CA LEU A 48 0.22 1.01 2.53
C LEU A 48 1.57 1.71 2.28
N LYS A 49 2.06 2.47 3.26
CA LYS A 49 3.39 3.13 3.20
C LYS A 49 4.55 2.13 3.07
N GLY A 50 4.52 1.05 3.86
CA GLY A 50 5.56 0.01 3.81
C GLY A 50 5.50 -0.79 2.51
N PHE A 51 4.28 -1.06 2.02
CA PHE A 51 4.09 -1.69 0.72
C PHE A 51 4.62 -0.82 -0.43
N LEU A 52 4.33 0.49 -0.43
CA LEU A 52 4.86 1.42 -1.43
C LEU A 52 6.38 1.50 -1.43
N LEU A 53 7.01 1.50 -0.25
CA LEU A 53 8.47 1.47 -0.13
C LEU A 53 9.08 0.19 -0.70
N LEU A 54 8.45 -0.97 -0.46
CA LEU A 54 8.88 -2.24 -1.06
C LEU A 54 8.80 -2.21 -2.58
N VAL A 55 7.69 -1.69 -3.12
CA VAL A 55 7.49 -1.55 -4.56
C VAL A 55 8.55 -0.62 -5.17
N ALA A 56 8.79 0.54 -4.56
CA ALA A 56 9.81 1.47 -5.02
C ALA A 56 11.23 0.86 -4.99
N GLY A 57 11.58 0.16 -3.91
CA GLY A 57 12.86 -0.55 -3.79
C GLY A 57 13.03 -1.64 -4.86
N PHE A 58 11.96 -2.37 -5.18
CA PHE A 58 11.96 -3.37 -6.24
C PHE A 58 12.27 -2.76 -7.62
N PHE A 59 11.66 -1.62 -7.96
CA PHE A 59 11.93 -0.94 -9.23
C PHE A 59 13.35 -0.38 -9.30
N ILE A 60 13.87 0.20 -8.22
CA ILE A 60 15.26 0.67 -8.14
C ILE A 60 16.23 -0.50 -8.35
N PHE A 61 15.99 -1.62 -7.67
CA PHE A 61 16.78 -2.84 -7.81
C PHE A 61 16.73 -3.39 -9.25
N LYS A 62 15.54 -3.43 -9.85
CA LYS A 62 15.35 -3.87 -11.25
C LYS A 62 16.07 -2.96 -12.25
N ALA A 63 16.02 -1.65 -12.05
CA ALA A 63 16.72 -0.67 -12.89
C ALA A 63 18.25 -0.78 -12.74
N PHE A 64 18.74 -0.96 -11.51
CA PHE A 64 20.15 -1.21 -11.23
C PHE A 64 20.63 -2.51 -11.90
N MET A 65 19.82 -3.57 -11.83
CA MET A 65 20.17 -4.84 -12.48
C MET A 65 20.24 -4.69 -14.00
N LEU A 66 19.28 -3.99 -14.61
CA LEU A 66 19.28 -3.70 -16.05
C LEU A 66 20.48 -2.84 -16.46
N ALA A 67 20.82 -1.81 -15.68
CA ALA A 67 21.97 -0.94 -15.92
C ALA A 67 23.30 -1.69 -15.80
N SER A 68 23.38 -2.69 -14.92
CA SER A 68 24.58 -3.52 -14.75
C SER A 68 24.88 -4.44 -15.94
N VAL A 69 23.89 -4.72 -16.80
CA VAL A 69 24.02 -5.59 -17.98
C VAL A 69 24.33 -4.80 -19.27
N GLY A 70 24.18 -3.47 -19.25
CA GLY A 70 24.65 -2.56 -20.30
C GLY A 70 23.66 -2.23 -21.45
N PRO A 71 23.84 -1.10 -22.16
CA PRO A 71 22.76 -0.35 -22.81
C PRO A 71 22.84 -0.29 -24.35
N VAL A 72 22.99 -1.43 -25.04
CA VAL A 72 23.14 -1.45 -26.53
C VAL A 72 21.89 -1.95 -27.28
N THR A 73 20.86 -2.44 -26.59
CA THR A 73 19.70 -3.12 -27.22
C THR A 73 18.37 -2.63 -26.66
N TYR A 74 18.13 -1.32 -26.63
CA TYR A 74 16.90 -0.77 -26.05
C TYR A 74 15.68 -1.00 -26.96
N GLU A 75 15.83 -0.80 -28.28
CA GLU A 75 14.75 -1.03 -29.24
C GLU A 75 14.54 -2.51 -29.56
N ASP A 76 15.62 -3.29 -29.75
CA ASP A 76 15.52 -4.73 -29.99
C ASP A 76 14.87 -5.48 -28.81
N ARG A 77 15.09 -5.03 -27.57
CA ARG A 77 14.49 -5.65 -26.39
C ARG A 77 13.00 -5.32 -26.24
N LEU A 78 12.51 -4.20 -26.78
CA LEU A 78 11.08 -3.89 -26.81
C LEU A 78 10.33 -4.81 -27.78
N ALA A 79 10.93 -5.15 -28.92
CA ALA A 79 10.36 -6.09 -29.88
C ALA A 79 10.27 -7.52 -29.30
N VAL A 80 11.31 -7.98 -28.60
CA VAL A 80 11.34 -9.30 -27.95
C VAL A 80 10.38 -9.39 -26.75
N LEU A 81 10.11 -8.28 -26.05
CA LEU A 81 9.21 -8.26 -24.89
C LEU A 81 7.73 -8.46 -25.27
N GLY A 82 7.37 -8.17 -26.52
CA GLY A 82 6.02 -8.43 -27.07
C GLY A 82 5.74 -9.90 -27.34
N GLU A 83 6.79 -10.71 -27.59
CA GLU A 83 6.70 -12.15 -27.85
C GLU A 83 6.91 -13.01 -26.59
N GLY A 84 7.17 -12.37 -25.43
CA GLY A 84 7.46 -13.03 -24.17
C GLY A 84 6.23 -13.52 -23.38
N THR A 85 6.50 -14.03 -22.17
CA THR A 85 5.53 -14.54 -21.19
C THR A 85 4.57 -13.47 -20.67
N ALA A 86 3.45 -13.86 -20.04
CA ALA A 86 2.42 -12.92 -19.55
C ALA A 86 2.93 -11.81 -18.61
N VAL A 87 4.06 -12.04 -17.91
CA VAL A 87 4.74 -11.06 -17.06
C VAL A 87 5.56 -10.06 -17.87
N GLU A 88 6.13 -10.50 -19.00
CA GLU A 88 6.88 -9.67 -19.96
C GLU A 88 5.93 -8.82 -20.81
N GLN A 89 4.81 -9.39 -21.25
CA GLN A 89 3.72 -8.65 -21.88
C GLN A 89 3.10 -7.62 -20.93
N GLY A 90 3.00 -7.92 -19.63
CA GLY A 90 2.59 -6.96 -18.61
C GLY A 90 3.59 -5.81 -18.39
N GLY A 91 4.89 -6.08 -18.54
CA GLY A 91 5.95 -5.08 -18.54
C GLY A 91 5.92 -4.19 -19.79
N ALA A 92 5.69 -4.78 -20.97
CA ALA A 92 5.49 -4.05 -22.22
C ALA A 92 4.23 -3.18 -22.17
N TRP A 93 3.14 -3.67 -21.57
CA TRP A 93 1.91 -2.91 -21.37
C TRP A 93 2.10 -1.72 -20.43
N MET A 94 2.87 -1.88 -19.34
CA MET A 94 3.21 -0.78 -18.43
C MET A 94 4.20 0.25 -19.04
N MET A 95 4.90 -0.13 -20.12
CA MET A 95 5.79 0.74 -20.90
C MET A 95 5.16 1.29 -22.18
N GLN A 96 3.96 0.83 -22.57
CA GLN A 96 3.23 1.45 -23.66
C GLN A 96 2.79 2.85 -23.24
N VAL A 97 2.85 3.78 -24.19
CA VAL A 97 2.57 5.21 -24.01
C VAL A 97 1.16 5.38 -23.43
N ASP A 98 1.09 5.50 -22.11
CA ASP A 98 -0.15 5.77 -21.40
C ASP A 98 -0.71 7.16 -21.82
N PRO A 99 -2.03 7.37 -21.79
CA PRO A 99 -2.66 8.67 -22.05
C PRO A 99 -2.07 9.79 -21.19
N VAL A 100 -1.56 9.45 -20.01
CA VAL A 100 -0.84 10.34 -19.09
C VAL A 100 0.49 10.80 -19.68
N THR A 101 1.23 9.92 -20.34
CA THR A 101 2.47 10.25 -21.07
C THR A 101 2.17 11.14 -22.27
N ALA A 102 1.06 10.92 -22.99
CA ALA A 102 0.62 11.83 -24.06
C ALA A 102 0.21 13.22 -23.53
N TYR A 103 -0.44 13.28 -22.36
CA TYR A 103 -0.77 14.55 -21.68
C TYR A 103 0.49 15.30 -21.22
N ILE A 104 1.47 14.58 -20.66
CA ILE A 104 2.73 15.14 -20.20
C ILE A 104 3.59 15.58 -21.40
N ALA A 105 3.62 14.82 -22.50
CA ALA A 105 4.32 15.19 -23.73
C ALA A 105 3.73 16.46 -24.38
N ARG A 106 2.39 16.60 -24.34
CA ARG A 106 1.69 17.81 -24.81
C ARG A 106 1.94 19.01 -23.88
N PHE A 107 2.06 18.78 -22.57
CA PHE A 107 2.40 19.83 -21.60
C PHE A 107 3.86 20.29 -21.70
N MET A 108 4.78 19.40 -22.05
CA MET A 108 6.21 19.72 -22.23
C MET A 108 6.57 20.29 -23.60
N GLY A 109 5.60 20.48 -24.52
CA GLY A 109 5.84 21.14 -25.81
C GLY A 109 6.78 20.38 -26.75
N VAL A 110 6.94 19.07 -26.57
CA VAL A 110 7.88 18.23 -27.34
C VAL A 110 7.29 17.79 -28.70
N VAL A 111 6.01 18.10 -28.97
CA VAL A 111 5.40 17.92 -30.29
C VAL A 111 4.71 19.22 -30.71
N GLY A 112 5.31 19.87 -31.71
CA GLY A 112 4.73 20.83 -32.63
C GLY A 112 5.25 20.47 -34.02
#